data_AF-A0A423U0A2-F1
#
_entry.id   AF-A0A423U0A2-F1
#
_cell.length_a   1.000
_cell.length_b   1.000
_cell.length_c   1.000
_cell.angle_alpha   90.00
_cell.angle_beta   90.00
_cell.angle_gamma   90.00
#
_symmetry.space_group_name_H-M   'P 1'
#
loop_
_entity.id
_entity.type
_entity.pdbx_description
1 polymer ?
#
loop_
_entity_poly.entity_id
_entity_poly.type
_entity_poly.pdbx_seq_one_letter_code
_entity_poly.pdbx_strand_id
1 'polypeptide(L)'
;MLDYGEFVPEALATSSDATLFALGSKLDLSPVVETQYYGEEGCVEMVLDGHHAHVETYSFVKLLYSEMGHGDEVYFVKEQIYEANLAFFFRKNTPWKYKFDQGIRRLVEAGLVHKWYDDIMDGLRRKHSKEYSQSESAEKPLTLAHLQGPFLIYAVGQLLSAFIFLFEYFSSKQQPDS
;
A
#
# COMPACT_ATOMS: atom_id res chain seq x y z
N MET A 1 -12.20 9.61 -4.20
CA MET A 1 -12.11 9.17 -5.61
C MET A 1 -12.25 10.40 -6.46
N LEU A 2 -11.58 10.51 -7.62
CA LEU A 2 -11.83 11.62 -8.53
C LEU A 2 -13.24 11.56 -9.14
N ASP A 3 -13.84 12.73 -9.38
CA ASP A 3 -15.16 12.86 -10.00
C ASP A 3 -15.05 12.95 -11.52
N TYR A 4 -15.02 11.80 -12.19
CA TYR A 4 -15.10 11.71 -13.65
C TYR A 4 -16.55 11.78 -14.19
N GLY A 5 -17.53 12.17 -13.36
CA GLY A 5 -18.93 11.84 -13.57
C GLY A 5 -19.22 10.40 -13.10
N GLU A 6 -18.60 10.01 -11.99
CA GLU A 6 -18.58 8.64 -11.50
C GLU A 6 -19.94 8.18 -10.98
N PHE A 7 -20.39 7.03 -11.46
CA PHE A 7 -21.65 6.41 -11.00
C PHE A 7 -21.45 5.57 -9.72
N VAL A 8 -20.20 5.29 -9.35
CA VAL A 8 -19.83 4.35 -8.30
C VAL A 8 -20.44 4.71 -6.94
N PRO A 9 -20.33 5.94 -6.40
CA PRO A 9 -20.94 6.25 -5.11
C PRO A 9 -22.47 6.05 -5.12
N GLU A 10 -23.17 6.43 -6.19
CA GLU A 10 -24.61 6.23 -6.32
C GLU A 10 -24.98 4.74 -6.40
N ALA A 11 -24.24 3.96 -7.19
CA ALA A 11 -24.44 2.52 -7.30
C ALA A 11 -24.19 1.80 -5.97
N LEU A 12 -23.15 2.19 -5.23
CA LEU A 12 -22.88 1.65 -3.90
C LEU A 12 -23.97 2.03 -2.90
N ALA A 13 -24.41 3.29 -2.90
CA ALA A 13 -25.47 3.79 -2.03
C ALA A 13 -26.85 3.19 -2.32
N THR A 14 -27.04 2.52 -3.46
CA THR A 14 -28.28 1.81 -3.81
C THR A 14 -28.15 0.29 -3.69
N SER A 15 -27.00 -0.22 -3.24
CA SER A 15 -26.75 -1.64 -3.06
C SER A 15 -27.63 -2.24 -1.96
N SER A 16 -28.11 -3.47 -2.18
CA SER A 16 -28.78 -4.27 -1.16
C SER A 16 -27.80 -4.86 -0.14
N ASP A 17 -26.50 -4.87 -0.45
CA ASP A 17 -25.46 -5.30 0.47
C ASP A 17 -25.13 -4.17 1.46
N ALA A 18 -25.25 -4.47 2.77
CA ALA A 18 -25.09 -3.47 3.81
C ALA A 18 -23.66 -2.89 3.88
N THR A 19 -22.64 -3.67 3.53
CA THR A 19 -21.24 -3.22 3.54
C THR A 19 -20.98 -2.28 2.36
N LEU A 20 -21.46 -2.63 1.17
CA LEU A 20 -21.34 -1.76 -0.01
C LEU A 20 -22.14 -0.47 0.14
N PHE A 21 -23.34 -0.54 0.72
CA PHE A 21 -24.14 0.63 1.07
C PHE A 21 -23.38 1.56 2.03
N ALA A 22 -22.83 0.99 3.12
CA ALA A 22 -22.05 1.75 4.08
C ALA A 22 -20.80 2.38 3.44
N LEU A 23 -20.16 1.69 2.49
CA LEU A 23 -19.02 2.22 1.75
C LEU A 23 -19.44 3.40 0.85
N GLY A 24 -20.51 3.26 0.07
CA GLY A 24 -21.02 4.32 -0.79
C GLY A 24 -21.40 5.58 -0.02
N SER A 25 -22.03 5.45 1.15
CA SER A 25 -22.39 6.59 2.00
C SER A 25 -21.21 7.37 2.58
N LYS A 26 -19.99 6.82 2.52
CA LYS A 26 -18.75 7.43 3.01
C LYS A 26 -17.74 7.71 1.89
N LEU A 27 -18.12 7.48 0.63
CA LEU A 27 -17.24 7.66 -0.50
C LEU A 27 -17.35 9.10 -1.00
N ASP A 28 -16.29 9.86 -0.75
CA ASP A 28 -16.20 11.25 -1.18
C ASP A 28 -15.61 11.37 -2.59
N LEU A 29 -16.16 12.30 -3.36
CA LEU A 29 -15.71 12.67 -4.68
C LEU A 29 -14.87 13.95 -4.64
N SER A 30 -13.70 13.90 -5.25
CA SER A 30 -12.79 15.03 -5.41
C SER A 30 -12.94 15.61 -6.82
N PRO A 31 -13.01 16.93 -6.99
CA PRO A 31 -13.19 17.53 -8.31
C PRO A 31 -11.98 17.29 -9.21
N VAL A 32 -12.24 17.10 -10.50
CA VAL A 32 -11.17 17.07 -11.53
C VAL A 32 -10.62 18.47 -11.72
N VAL A 33 -9.28 18.57 -11.69
CA VAL A 33 -8.54 19.82 -11.91
C VAL A 33 -7.50 19.58 -13.02
N GLU A 34 -7.22 20.58 -13.87
CA GLU A 34 -6.21 20.45 -14.94
C GLU A 34 -4.77 20.48 -14.40
N THR A 35 -4.38 19.43 -13.67
CA THR A 35 -3.00 19.16 -13.22
C THR A 35 -2.42 17.97 -14.00
N GLN A 36 -1.20 17.54 -13.65
CA GLN A 36 -0.52 16.43 -14.32
C GLN A 36 -1.32 15.13 -14.23
N TYR A 37 -1.96 14.87 -13.09
CA TYR A 37 -2.81 13.71 -12.87
C TYR A 37 -4.26 14.10 -12.59
N TYR A 38 -4.76 15.15 -13.25
CA TYR A 38 -6.19 15.51 -13.23
C TYR A 38 -6.78 15.80 -11.82
N GLY A 39 -5.95 16.15 -10.85
CA GLY A 39 -6.34 16.41 -9.46
C GLY A 39 -6.09 15.24 -8.50
N GLU A 40 -5.59 14.09 -8.98
CA GLU A 40 -5.29 12.94 -8.13
C GLU A 40 -4.23 13.24 -7.05
N GLU A 41 -3.39 14.24 -7.29
CA GLU A 41 -2.36 14.65 -6.34
C GLU A 41 -2.98 15.03 -4.98
N GLY A 42 -4.14 15.69 -4.99
CA GLY A 42 -4.87 16.01 -3.75
C GLY A 42 -5.41 14.77 -3.05
N CYS A 43 -5.84 13.74 -3.81
CA CYS A 43 -6.23 12.45 -3.23
C CYS A 43 -5.03 11.71 -2.63
N VAL A 44 -3.84 11.82 -3.23
CA VAL A 44 -2.60 11.28 -2.67
C VAL A 44 -2.25 11.99 -1.36
N GLU A 45 -2.27 13.32 -1.33
CA GLU A 45 -2.01 14.11 -0.11
C GLU A 45 -2.93 13.71 1.05
N MET A 46 -4.24 13.55 0.79
CA MET A 46 -5.21 13.12 1.81
C MET A 46 -4.95 11.71 2.37
N VAL A 47 -4.35 10.81 1.58
CA VAL A 47 -3.93 9.48 2.04
C VAL A 47 -2.68 9.57 2.89
N LEU A 48 -1.69 10.36 2.46
CA LEU A 48 -0.44 10.54 3.20
C LEU A 48 -0.66 11.24 4.55
N ASP A 49 -1.66 12.11 4.64
CA ASP A 49 -2.12 12.70 5.90
C ASP A 49 -2.77 11.67 6.85
N GLY A 50 -3.02 10.44 6.40
CA GLY A 50 -3.48 9.32 7.23
C GLY A 50 -4.97 9.31 7.56
N HIS A 51 -5.76 10.18 6.91
CA HIS A 51 -7.19 10.34 7.20
C HIS A 51 -8.11 9.69 6.16
N HIS A 52 -7.61 9.41 4.95
CA HIS A 52 -8.42 8.92 3.84
C HIS A 52 -7.82 7.66 3.20
N ALA A 53 -8.68 6.94 2.49
CA ALA A 53 -8.28 5.93 1.53
C ALA A 53 -8.59 6.45 0.12
N HIS A 54 -7.68 6.18 -0.82
CA HIS A 54 -7.86 6.55 -2.21
C HIS A 54 -8.41 5.35 -2.99
N VAL A 55 -9.66 5.49 -3.46
CA VAL A 55 -10.32 4.53 -4.35
C VAL A 55 -10.15 4.98 -5.79
N GLU A 56 -9.50 4.12 -6.60
CA GLU A 56 -9.31 4.28 -8.04
C GLU A 56 -8.92 2.91 -8.66
N THR A 57 -8.81 2.83 -9.99
CA THR A 57 -8.34 1.68 -10.75
C THR A 57 -6.98 1.20 -10.25
N TYR A 58 -6.89 -0.08 -9.86
CA TYR A 58 -5.73 -0.66 -9.18
C TYR A 58 -4.38 -0.44 -9.90
N SER A 59 -4.33 -0.63 -11.22
CA SER A 59 -3.09 -0.42 -11.98
C SER A 59 -2.70 1.06 -12.06
N PHE A 60 -3.69 1.94 -12.14
CA PHE A 60 -3.46 3.38 -12.26
C PHE A 60 -2.98 3.96 -10.94
N VAL A 61 -3.64 3.65 -9.81
CA VAL A 61 -3.19 4.13 -8.49
C VAL A 61 -1.77 3.64 -8.18
N LYS A 62 -1.42 2.42 -8.56
CA LYS A 62 -0.06 1.90 -8.36
C LYS A 62 0.99 2.60 -9.21
N LEU A 63 0.64 2.95 -10.45
CA LEU A 63 1.48 3.77 -11.33
C LEU A 63 1.66 5.17 -10.73
N LEU A 64 0.56 5.84 -10.38
CA LEU A 64 0.53 7.19 -9.83
C LEU A 64 1.44 7.32 -8.60
N TYR A 65 1.22 6.49 -7.57
CA TYR A 65 2.02 6.54 -6.35
C TYR A 65 3.48 6.17 -6.60
N SER A 66 3.77 5.24 -7.52
CA SER A 66 5.15 4.92 -7.91
C SER A 66 5.84 6.06 -8.66
N GLU A 67 5.12 6.83 -9.47
CA GLU A 67 5.68 7.98 -10.19
C GLU A 67 5.85 9.21 -9.29
N MET A 68 5.00 9.35 -8.27
CA MET A 68 5.11 10.38 -7.23
C MET A 68 6.12 10.03 -6.13
N GLY A 69 6.67 8.82 -6.12
CA GLY A 69 7.68 8.39 -5.14
C GLY A 69 7.12 7.90 -3.80
N HIS A 70 5.81 7.68 -3.69
CA HIS A 70 5.12 7.27 -2.47
C HIS A 70 4.66 5.81 -2.49
N GLY A 71 5.21 4.99 -3.39
CA GLY A 71 4.78 3.60 -3.61
C GLY A 71 4.96 2.67 -2.40
N ASP A 72 5.97 2.90 -1.56
CA ASP A 72 6.25 2.09 -0.35
C ASP A 72 5.60 2.67 0.92
N GLU A 73 5.06 3.89 0.85
CA GLU A 73 4.42 4.57 2.00
C GLU A 73 2.96 4.15 2.18
N VAL A 74 2.38 3.51 1.17
CA VAL A 74 0.97 3.12 1.14
C VAL A 74 0.77 1.63 0.93
N TYR A 75 -0.33 1.12 1.47
CA TYR A 75 -0.76 -0.25 1.22
C TYR A 75 -1.82 -0.30 0.13
N PHE A 76 -1.53 -1.04 -0.94
CA PHE A 76 -2.50 -1.29 -2.01
C PHE A 76 -3.37 -2.52 -1.69
N VAL A 77 -4.64 -2.29 -1.38
CA VAL A 77 -5.66 -3.34 -1.18
C VAL A 77 -5.82 -4.14 -2.47
N LYS A 78 -5.83 -5.49 -2.37
CA LYS A 78 -5.89 -6.38 -3.55
C LYS A 78 -7.32 -6.68 -3.98
N GLU A 79 -8.23 -6.69 -3.02
CA GLU A 79 -9.65 -6.92 -3.21
C GLU A 79 -10.26 -5.73 -3.94
N GLN A 80 -10.93 -6.00 -5.06
CA GLN A 80 -11.59 -4.97 -5.86
C GLN A 80 -13.06 -4.84 -5.44
N ILE A 81 -13.56 -3.61 -5.41
CA ILE A 81 -14.96 -3.31 -5.07
C ILE A 81 -15.88 -3.80 -6.20
N TYR A 82 -15.43 -3.65 -7.45
CA TYR A 82 -16.12 -4.13 -8.64
C TYR A 82 -15.11 -4.36 -9.78
N GLU A 83 -15.49 -5.17 -10.75
CA GLU A 83 -14.69 -5.40 -11.95
C GLU A 83 -15.07 -4.41 -13.05
N ALA A 84 -14.07 -3.73 -13.61
CA ALA A 84 -14.24 -2.84 -14.76
C ALA A 84 -13.45 -3.39 -15.95
N ASN A 85 -14.08 -3.41 -17.13
CA ASN A 85 -13.42 -3.81 -18.37
C ASN A 85 -13.15 -2.60 -19.25
N LEU A 86 -11.90 -2.43 -19.69
CA LEU A 86 -11.56 -1.43 -20.69
C LEU A 86 -12.12 -1.84 -22.05
N ALA A 87 -12.85 -0.93 -22.68
CA ALA A 87 -13.52 -1.17 -23.95
C ALA A 87 -13.23 -0.06 -24.96
N PHE A 88 -13.11 -0.43 -26.23
CA PHE A 88 -13.05 0.52 -27.34
C PHE A 88 -14.46 0.83 -27.83
N PHE A 89 -14.87 2.09 -27.69
CA PHE A 89 -16.13 2.56 -28.23
C PHE A 89 -15.99 2.92 -29.70
N PHE A 90 -16.94 2.44 -30.52
CA PHE A 90 -17.01 2.75 -31.93
C PHE A 90 -18.33 3.42 -32.28
N ARG A 91 -18.33 4.23 -33.35
CA ARG A 91 -19.59 4.71 -33.93
C ARG A 91 -20.47 3.51 -34.32
N LYS A 92 -21.78 3.66 -34.08
CA LYS A 92 -22.78 2.66 -34.49
C LYS A 92 -22.59 2.31 -35.97
N ASN A 93 -22.72 1.02 -36.28
CA ASN A 93 -22.61 0.45 -37.64
C ASN A 93 -21.25 0.68 -38.33
N THR A 94 -20.16 0.88 -37.57
CA THR A 94 -18.83 0.89 -38.17
C THR A 94 -18.52 -0.47 -38.81
N PRO A 95 -17.95 -0.51 -40.04
CA PRO A 95 -17.49 -1.77 -40.64
C PRO A 95 -16.23 -2.31 -39.97
N TRP A 96 -15.60 -1.57 -39.05
CA TRP A 96 -14.31 -1.91 -38.46
C TRP A 96 -14.38 -2.76 -37.20
N LYS A 97 -15.54 -2.81 -36.52
CA LYS A 97 -15.68 -3.47 -35.21
C LYS A 97 -15.15 -4.91 -35.23
N TYR A 98 -15.56 -5.71 -36.21
CA TYR A 98 -15.16 -7.12 -36.27
C TYR A 98 -13.65 -7.31 -36.45
N LYS A 99 -12.99 -6.42 -37.19
CA LYS A 99 -11.53 -6.48 -37.40
C LYS A 99 -10.79 -6.16 -36.11
N PHE A 100 -11.24 -5.15 -35.37
CA PHE A 100 -10.68 -4.82 -34.05
C PHE A 100 -10.92 -5.93 -33.05
N ASP A 101 -12.14 -6.47 -32.97
CA ASP A 101 -12.47 -7.58 -32.06
C ASP A 101 -11.57 -8.80 -32.33
N GLN A 102 -11.37 -9.16 -33.61
CA GLN A 102 -10.47 -10.26 -33.99
C GLN A 102 -9.00 -9.95 -33.68
N GLY A 103 -8.54 -8.73 -33.95
CA GLY A 103 -7.16 -8.32 -33.69
C GLY A 103 -6.84 -8.34 -32.21
N ILE A 104 -7.67 -7.71 -31.38
CA ILE A 104 -7.52 -7.67 -29.92
C ILE A 104 -7.57 -9.08 -29.35
N ARG A 105 -8.50 -9.92 -29.81
CA ARG A 105 -8.60 -11.32 -29.36
C ARG A 105 -7.29 -12.08 -29.60
N ARG A 106 -6.70 -11.95 -30.80
CA ARG A 106 -5.41 -12.58 -31.10
C ARG A 106 -4.28 -12.07 -30.21
N LEU A 107 -4.24 -10.78 -29.89
CA LEU A 107 -3.23 -10.21 -28.99
C LEU A 107 -3.38 -10.75 -27.57
N VAL A 108 -4.61 -10.89 -27.08
CA VAL A 108 -4.91 -11.46 -25.76
C VAL A 108 -4.59 -12.95 -25.73
N GLU A 109 -5.06 -13.73 -26.71
CA GLU A 109 -4.81 -15.17 -26.82
C GLU A 109 -3.32 -15.51 -26.98
N ALA A 110 -2.54 -14.64 -27.64
CA ALA A 110 -1.09 -14.76 -27.73
C ALA A 110 -0.35 -14.35 -26.44
N GLY A 111 -1.06 -13.85 -25.42
CA GLY A 111 -0.48 -13.40 -24.16
C GLY A 111 0.24 -12.05 -24.23
N LEU A 112 0.17 -11.34 -25.37
CA LEU A 112 0.91 -10.09 -25.56
C LEU A 112 0.42 -8.98 -24.63
N VAL A 113 -0.90 -8.89 -24.43
CA VAL A 113 -1.50 -7.89 -23.52
C VAL A 113 -1.04 -8.12 -22.08
N HIS A 114 -1.05 -9.37 -21.62
CA HIS A 114 -0.59 -9.72 -20.28
C HIS A 114 0.91 -9.45 -20.10
N LYS A 115 1.72 -9.84 -21.08
CA LYS A 115 3.16 -9.55 -21.07
C LYS A 115 3.44 -8.04 -20.97
N TRP A 116 2.78 -7.22 -21.78
CA TRP A 116 2.99 -5.77 -21.73
C TRP A 116 2.57 -5.17 -20.39
N TYR A 117 1.48 -5.65 -19.81
CA TYR A 117 1.07 -5.25 -18.47
C TYR A 117 2.16 -5.59 -17.45
N ASP A 118 2.65 -6.83 -17.45
CA ASP A 118 3.70 -7.26 -16.52
C ASP A 118 5.00 -6.47 -16.72
N ASP A 119 5.41 -6.24 -17.97
CA ASP A 119 6.60 -5.46 -18.32
C ASP A 119 6.53 -4.03 -17.73
N ILE A 120 5.35 -3.41 -17.80
CA ILE A 120 5.09 -2.08 -17.21
C ILE A 120 5.16 -2.17 -15.68
N MET A 121 4.41 -3.09 -15.07
CA MET A 121 4.31 -3.21 -13.61
C MET A 121 5.65 -3.60 -12.97
N ASP A 122 6.44 -4.45 -13.61
CA ASP A 122 7.79 -4.81 -13.18
C ASP A 122 8.80 -3.69 -13.46
N GLY A 123 8.57 -2.88 -14.48
CA GLY A 123 9.27 -1.62 -14.68
C GLY A 123 9.14 -0.70 -13.47
N LEU A 124 7.91 -0.51 -12.97
CA LEU A 124 7.63 0.29 -11.78
C LEU A 124 8.36 -0.25 -10.55
N ARG A 125 8.23 -1.56 -10.28
CA ARG A 125 8.92 -2.23 -9.17
C ARG A 125 10.43 -2.04 -9.23
N ARG A 126 11.05 -2.14 -10.42
CA ARG A 126 12.50 -1.99 -10.58
C ARG A 126 12.98 -0.56 -10.43
N LYS A 127 12.23 0.42 -10.97
CA LYS A 127 12.54 1.84 -10.80
C LYS A 127 12.54 2.19 -9.32
N HIS A 128 11.51 1.73 -8.62
CA HIS A 128 11.36 1.89 -7.18
C HIS A 128 12.45 1.18 -6.38
N SER A 129 12.73 -0.09 -6.66
CA SER A 129 13.78 -0.85 -5.97
C SER A 129 15.15 -0.19 -6.14
N LYS A 130 15.45 0.43 -7.28
CA LYS A 130 16.71 1.18 -7.47
C LYS A 130 16.75 2.46 -6.66
N GLU A 131 15.65 3.20 -6.60
CA GLU A 131 15.54 4.44 -5.82
C GLU A 131 15.61 4.16 -4.30
N TYR A 132 14.91 3.13 -3.83
CA TYR A 132 14.96 2.63 -2.47
C TYR A 132 16.32 2.03 -2.10
N SER A 133 16.96 1.30 -3.03
CA SER A 133 18.34 0.84 -2.82
C SER A 133 19.30 2.04 -2.79
N GLN A 134 19.06 3.11 -3.51
CA GLN A 134 19.95 4.27 -3.45
C GLN A 134 19.77 5.09 -2.17
N SER A 135 18.59 5.03 -1.52
CA SER A 135 18.31 5.68 -0.23
C SER A 135 18.59 4.80 1.00
N GLU A 136 18.49 3.47 0.89
CA GLU A 136 18.70 2.51 2.00
C GLU A 136 19.84 1.50 1.81
N SER A 137 20.48 1.36 0.63
CA SER A 137 21.60 0.41 0.41
C SER A 137 22.95 0.92 0.96
N ALA A 138 22.91 1.64 2.07
CA ALA A 138 23.90 1.39 3.10
C ALA A 138 23.28 0.35 4.02
N GLU A 139 23.64 -0.94 3.85
CA GLU A 139 23.33 -2.02 4.79
C GLU A 139 23.29 -1.46 6.20
N LYS A 140 22.10 -1.20 6.76
CA LYS A 140 21.99 -0.44 8.00
C LYS A 140 22.74 -1.22 9.08
N PRO A 141 23.90 -0.72 9.54
CA PRO A 141 24.74 -1.49 10.45
C PRO A 141 23.92 -1.72 11.72
N LEU A 142 24.02 -2.92 12.28
CA LEU A 142 23.29 -3.28 13.49
C LEU A 142 23.59 -2.25 14.59
N THR A 143 22.62 -1.40 14.92
CA THR A 143 22.81 -0.34 15.90
C THR A 143 22.58 -0.86 17.31
N LEU A 144 23.18 -0.19 18.30
CA LEU A 144 22.99 -0.50 19.73
C LEU A 144 21.52 -0.49 20.15
N ALA A 145 20.65 0.26 19.46
CA ALA A 145 19.21 0.28 19.71
C ALA A 145 18.57 -1.10 19.49
N HIS A 146 19.02 -1.86 18.48
CA HIS A 146 18.50 -3.20 18.20
C HIS A 146 18.90 -4.24 19.26
N LEU A 147 19.95 -3.97 20.06
CA LEU A 147 20.47 -4.86 21.11
C LEU A 147 20.06 -4.45 22.52
N GLN A 148 19.22 -3.43 22.67
CA GLN A 148 18.85 -2.88 23.97
C GLN A 148 18.12 -3.91 24.86
N GLY A 149 17.27 -4.76 24.28
CA GLY A 149 16.54 -5.80 25.00
C GLY A 149 17.47 -6.80 25.72
N PRO A 150 18.39 -7.47 25.00
CA PRO A 150 19.41 -8.32 25.62
C PRO A 150 20.24 -7.63 26.71
N PHE A 151 20.66 -6.38 26.51
CA PHE A 151 21.43 -5.64 27.52
C PHE A 151 20.61 -5.29 28.77
N LEU A 152 19.31 -4.99 28.61
CA LEU A 152 18.40 -4.76 29.74
C LEU A 152 18.21 -6.02 30.57
N ILE A 153 17.99 -7.17 29.93
CA ILE A 153 17.85 -8.47 30.62
C ILE A 153 19.14 -8.79 31.40
N TYR A 154 20.30 -8.56 30.78
CA TYR A 154 21.59 -8.76 31.44
C TYR A 154 21.78 -7.84 32.65
N ALA A 155 21.46 -6.54 32.52
CA ALA A 155 21.58 -5.58 33.62
C ALA A 155 20.65 -5.93 34.80
N VAL A 156 19.40 -6.31 34.52
CA VAL A 156 18.44 -6.75 35.54
C VAL A 156 18.93 -8.03 36.24
N GLY A 157 19.45 -8.98 35.48
CA GLY A 157 20.02 -10.22 36.04
C GLY A 157 21.18 -9.94 37.00
N GLN A 158 22.08 -9.03 36.63
CA GLN A 158 23.20 -8.63 37.49
C GLN A 158 22.75 -7.91 38.77
N LEU A 159 21.77 -7.01 38.67
CA LEU A 159 21.21 -6.32 39.84
C LEU A 159 20.51 -7.29 40.80
N LEU A 160 19.74 -8.25 40.27
CA LEU A 160 19.07 -9.25 41.07
C LEU A 160 20.07 -10.16 41.80
N SER A 161 21.11 -10.61 41.09
CA SER A 161 22.18 -11.42 41.69
C SER A 161 22.91 -10.67 42.80
N ALA A 162 23.26 -9.39 42.57
CA ALA A 162 23.88 -8.55 43.59
C ALA A 162 22.96 -8.35 44.81
N PHE A 163 21.65 -8.19 44.60
CA PHE A 163 20.68 -8.03 45.67
C PHE A 163 20.56 -9.29 46.54
N ILE A 164 20.49 -10.47 45.92
CA ILE A 164 20.46 -11.76 46.62
C ILE A 164 21.74 -11.94 47.45
N PHE A 165 22.91 -11.68 46.85
CA PHE A 165 24.19 -11.80 47.54
C PHE A 165 24.30 -10.86 48.75
N LEU A 166 23.88 -9.60 48.62
CA LEU A 166 23.86 -8.66 49.74
C LEU A 166 22.89 -9.10 50.84
N PHE A 167 21.71 -9.58 50.47
CA PHE A 167 20.74 -10.09 51.42
C PHE A 167 21.31 -11.27 52.22
N GLU A 168 21.90 -12.26 51.55
CA GLU A 168 22.55 -13.40 52.19
C GLU A 168 23.70 -12.97 53.11
N TYR A 169 24.52 -12.02 52.69
CA TYR A 169 25.63 -11.51 53.50
C TYR A 169 25.15 -10.84 54.79
N PHE A 170 24.10 -10.01 54.73
CA PHE A 170 23.57 -9.36 55.93
C PHE A 170 22.85 -10.34 56.86
N SER A 171 22.12 -11.32 56.32
CA SER A 171 21.47 -12.37 57.11
C SER A 171 22.50 -13.31 57.78
N SER A 172 23.56 -13.68 57.07
CA SER A 172 24.66 -14.49 57.64
C SER A 172 25.37 -13.78 58.78
N LYS A 173 25.54 -12.46 58.70
CA LYS A 173 26.18 -11.66 59.76
C LYS A 173 25.30 -11.48 61.01
N GLN A 174 23.99 -11.66 60.88
CA GLN A 174 23.02 -11.56 61.99
C GLN A 174 22.77 -12.90 62.70
N GLN A 175 23.39 -13.99 62.26
CA GLN A 175 23.29 -15.28 62.94
C GLN A 175 24.47 -15.39 63.91
N PRO A 176 24.31 -15.06 65.22
CA PRO A 176 25.34 -15.34 66.21
C PRO A 176 25.46 -16.86 66.35
N ASP A 177 26.70 -17.34 66.35
CA ASP A 177 27.05 -18.73 66.61
C ASP A 177 26.23 -19.26 67.81
N SER A 178 25.42 -20.29 67.56
CA SER A 178 24.73 -21.08 68.59
C SER A 178 25.64 -22.22 69.05
#